data_AF-M2YRQ5-F1
#
_entry.id   AF-M2YRQ5-F1
#
_cell.length_a   1.000
_cell.length_b   1.000
_cell.length_c   1.000
_cell.angle_alpha   90.00
_cell.angle_beta   90.00
_cell.angle_gamma   90.00
#
_symmetry.space_group_name_H-M   'P 1'
#
loop_
_entity.id
_entity.type
_entity.pdbx_description
1 polymer ?
#
loop_
_entity_poly.entity_id
_entity_poly.type
_entity_poly.pdbx_seq_one_letter_code
_entity_poly.pdbx_strand_id
1 'polypeptide(L)'
;MHSDDWHLENDPKKRKRIQDRLAQRVRRKRLREARNTDKTRQEVRDGLASNIAHFVYDAPFVRISLAYEIPAPITIFGALFINGKVLGLSCFSQVATRSSPASPDVPLSLRPTATQLLTLHLTGIDRFPFPKMRDNYINMGGLIDEEDFSLDIFTKPSFDIKPGGPAWDPDAWIPAKSFLEKWGFLMQ
;
A
#
# COMPACT_ATOMS: atom_id res chain seq x y z
N MET A 1 -32.87 29.17 -39.31
CA MET A 1 -32.63 28.82 -37.89
C MET A 1 -33.87 29.20 -37.05
N HIS A 2 -35.04 28.62 -37.38
CA HIS A 2 -36.36 29.04 -36.83
C HIS A 2 -37.28 27.83 -36.49
N SER A 3 -36.74 26.61 -36.50
CA SER A 3 -37.52 25.35 -36.42
C SER A 3 -37.78 24.87 -34.97
N ASP A 4 -37.06 25.43 -34.01
CA ASP A 4 -37.09 25.02 -32.59
C ASP A 4 -37.73 26.09 -31.68
N ASP A 5 -38.13 27.24 -32.24
CA ASP A 5 -38.78 28.32 -31.47
C ASP A 5 -40.29 28.08 -31.37
N TRP A 6 -40.68 27.35 -30.33
CA TRP A 6 -42.07 27.00 -30.07
C TRP A 6 -42.88 28.14 -29.43
N HIS A 7 -42.24 29.25 -29.03
CA HIS A 7 -42.90 30.36 -28.34
C HIS A 7 -43.79 31.18 -29.28
N LEU A 8 -43.51 31.15 -30.58
CA LEU A 8 -44.25 31.88 -31.62
C LEU A 8 -45.29 31.00 -32.34
N GLU A 9 -45.41 29.72 -32.00
CA GLU A 9 -46.34 28.77 -32.64
C GLU A 9 -47.71 28.81 -31.99
N ASN A 10 -48.72 29.28 -32.73
CA ASN A 10 -50.10 29.43 -32.26
C ASN A 10 -50.92 28.12 -32.31
N ASP A 11 -50.51 27.12 -33.10
CA ASP A 11 -51.16 25.81 -33.12
C ASP A 11 -50.68 24.93 -31.94
N PRO A 12 -51.58 24.56 -31.01
CA PRO A 12 -51.22 23.74 -29.85
C PRO A 12 -50.61 22.38 -30.21
N LYS A 13 -51.05 21.76 -31.31
CA LYS A 13 -50.54 20.45 -31.75
C LYS A 13 -49.12 20.57 -32.30
N LYS A 14 -48.81 21.64 -33.05
CA LYS A 14 -47.45 21.89 -33.57
C LYS A 14 -46.49 22.26 -32.44
N ARG A 15 -46.92 23.12 -31.51
CA ARG A 15 -46.15 23.49 -30.30
C ARG A 15 -45.74 22.25 -29.50
N LYS A 16 -46.69 21.36 -29.22
CA LYS A 16 -46.43 20.10 -28.50
C LYS A 16 -45.42 19.21 -29.23
N ARG A 17 -45.53 19.06 -30.56
CA ARG A 17 -44.56 18.29 -31.36
C ARG A 17 -43.13 18.86 -31.29
N ILE A 18 -42.97 20.18 -31.26
CA ILE A 18 -41.66 20.83 -31.13
C ILE A 18 -41.10 20.61 -29.73
N GLN A 19 -41.91 20.78 -28.68
CA GLN A 19 -41.53 20.52 -27.29
C GLN A 19 -41.12 19.06 -27.06
N ASP A 20 -41.89 18.09 -27.54
CA ASP A 20 -41.57 16.67 -27.42
C ASP A 20 -40.26 16.32 -28.11
N ARG A 21 -40.02 16.90 -29.30
CA ARG A 21 -38.76 16.74 -30.05
C ARG A 21 -37.57 17.29 -29.26
N LEU A 22 -37.69 18.48 -28.67
CA LEU A 22 -36.65 19.10 -27.84
C LEU A 22 -36.38 18.29 -26.57
N ALA A 23 -37.43 17.87 -25.87
CA ALA A 23 -37.31 17.01 -24.69
C ALA A 23 -36.61 15.69 -25.02
N GLN A 24 -36.94 15.08 -26.16
CA GLN A 24 -36.29 13.86 -26.63
C GLN A 24 -34.81 14.09 -26.97
N ARG A 25 -34.45 15.23 -27.59
CA ARG A 25 -33.05 15.61 -27.85
C ARG A 25 -32.27 15.78 -26.54
N VAL A 26 -32.80 16.50 -25.56
CA VAL A 26 -32.17 16.70 -24.25
C VAL A 26 -31.98 15.36 -23.53
N ARG A 27 -33.00 14.49 -23.53
CA ARG A 27 -32.92 13.15 -22.94
C ARG A 27 -31.81 12.30 -23.58
N ARG A 28 -31.73 12.29 -24.91
CA ARG A 28 -30.68 11.55 -25.63
C ARG A 28 -29.28 12.09 -25.32
N LYS A 29 -29.13 13.40 -25.18
CA LYS A 29 -27.86 14.04 -24.79
C LYS A 29 -27.43 13.58 -23.39
N ARG A 30 -28.32 13.67 -22.39
CA ARG A 30 -28.05 13.22 -21.01
C ARG A 30 -27.67 11.75 -20.91
N LEU A 31 -28.36 10.87 -21.65
CA LEU A 31 -28.04 9.43 -21.68
C LEU A 31 -26.66 9.15 -22.29
N ARG A 32 -26.24 9.92 -23.30
CA ARG A 32 -24.90 9.80 -23.90
C ARG A 32 -23.81 10.28 -22.94
N GLU A 33 -24.04 11.41 -22.27
CA GLU A 33 -23.11 11.95 -21.27
C GLU A 33 -22.92 10.99 -20.10
N ALA A 34 -24.00 10.45 -19.54
CA ALA A 34 -23.93 9.45 -18.47
C ALA A 34 -23.14 8.20 -18.88
N ARG A 35 -23.39 7.66 -20.09
CA ARG A 35 -22.65 6.50 -20.61
C ARG A 35 -21.17 6.79 -20.81
N ASN A 36 -20.80 8.01 -21.21
CA ASN A 36 -19.39 8.39 -21.34
C ASN A 36 -18.72 8.51 -19.95
N THR A 37 -19.40 9.08 -18.96
CA THR A 37 -18.89 9.15 -17.59
C THR A 37 -18.65 7.76 -16.99
N ASP A 38 -19.57 6.81 -17.21
CA ASP A 38 -19.41 5.43 -16.74
C ASP A 38 -18.25 4.72 -17.44
N LYS A 39 -18.06 4.93 -18.75
CA LYS A 39 -16.91 4.41 -19.49
C LYS A 39 -15.59 4.95 -18.94
N THR A 40 -15.48 6.26 -18.73
CA THR A 40 -14.27 6.86 -18.16
C THR A 40 -13.97 6.34 -16.75
N ARG A 41 -15.01 6.16 -15.91
CA ARG A 41 -14.85 5.55 -14.58
C ARG A 41 -14.37 4.10 -14.66
N GLN A 42 -14.90 3.34 -15.61
CA GLN A 42 -14.49 1.95 -15.82
C GLN A 42 -13.05 1.87 -16.34
N GLU A 43 -12.65 2.71 -17.29
CA GLU A 43 -11.28 2.80 -17.80
C GLU A 43 -10.27 3.17 -16.70
N VAL A 44 -10.60 4.13 -15.82
CA VAL A 44 -9.76 4.48 -14.66
C VAL A 44 -9.63 3.31 -13.68
N ARG A 45 -10.72 2.59 -13.42
CA ARG A 45 -10.73 1.42 -12.55
C ARG A 45 -9.90 0.27 -13.12
N ASP A 46 -10.03 0.00 -14.42
CA ASP A 46 -9.31 -1.05 -15.12
C ASP A 46 -7.82 -0.72 -15.22
N GLY A 47 -7.47 0.55 -15.44
CA GLY A 47 -6.09 1.04 -15.39
C GLY A 47 -5.45 0.89 -14.00
N LEU A 48 -6.17 1.21 -12.92
CA LEU A 48 -5.70 1.02 -11.55
C LEU A 48 -5.51 -0.47 -11.22
N ALA A 49 -6.44 -1.33 -11.63
CA ALA A 49 -6.33 -2.78 -11.44
C ALA A 49 -5.13 -3.39 -12.21
N SER A 50 -4.91 -2.94 -13.45
CA SER A 50 -3.76 -3.37 -14.25
C SER A 50 -2.42 -2.93 -13.64
N ASN A 51 -2.35 -1.71 -13.10
CA ASN A 51 -1.14 -1.22 -12.43
C ASN A 51 -0.86 -2.01 -11.14
N ILE A 52 -1.88 -2.32 -10.33
CA ILE A 52 -1.73 -3.17 -9.14
C ILE A 52 -1.26 -4.58 -9.53
N ALA A 53 -1.85 -5.18 -10.58
CA ALA A 53 -1.44 -6.50 -11.07
C ALA A 53 0.02 -6.55 -11.55
N HIS A 54 0.54 -5.44 -12.10
CA HIS A 54 1.94 -5.33 -12.53
C HIS A 54 2.94 -5.27 -11.36
N PHE A 55 2.51 -4.84 -10.16
CA PHE A 55 3.33 -4.83 -8.94
C PHE A 55 3.24 -6.12 -8.13
N VAL A 56 2.24 -6.98 -8.39
CA VAL A 56 2.23 -8.35 -7.88
C VAL A 56 3.17 -9.17 -8.75
N TYR A 57 4.47 -9.05 -8.50
CA TYR A 57 5.45 -10.00 -9.03
C TYR A 57 5.01 -11.39 -8.58
N ASP A 58 4.57 -12.22 -9.54
CA ASP A 58 4.35 -13.67 -9.37
C ASP A 58 5.71 -14.38 -9.27
N ALA A 59 6.58 -13.87 -8.39
CA ALA A 59 7.78 -14.56 -8.00
C ALA A 59 7.31 -15.79 -7.22
N PRO A 60 7.66 -17.02 -7.63
CA PRO A 60 7.26 -18.20 -6.92
C PRO A 60 7.61 -18.00 -5.45
N PHE A 61 6.58 -18.09 -4.59
CA PHE A 61 6.71 -17.95 -3.16
C PHE A 61 7.66 -19.06 -2.69
N VAL A 62 8.96 -18.76 -2.66
CA VAL A 62 9.95 -19.60 -2.02
C VAL A 62 9.57 -19.52 -0.55
N ARG A 63 8.73 -20.47 -0.09
CA ARG A 63 8.62 -20.79 1.32
C ARG A 63 10.04 -21.15 1.72
N ILE A 64 10.75 -20.22 2.35
CA ILE A 64 11.96 -20.56 3.06
C ILE A 64 11.48 -21.56 4.10
N SER A 65 11.86 -22.83 3.92
CA SER A 65 11.62 -23.83 4.94
C SER A 65 12.22 -23.28 6.23
N LEU A 66 11.46 -23.26 7.34
CA LEU A 66 12.06 -22.95 8.64
C LEU A 66 13.20 -23.94 9.00
N ALA A 67 13.32 -25.05 8.27
CA ALA A 67 14.45 -25.98 8.36
C ALA A 67 15.66 -25.58 7.47
N TYR A 68 15.64 -24.43 6.80
CA TYR A 68 16.82 -23.92 6.10
C TYR A 68 17.86 -23.53 7.14
N GLU A 69 18.95 -24.28 7.23
CA GLU A 69 20.10 -23.93 8.06
C GLU A 69 20.63 -22.56 7.62
N ILE A 70 20.37 -21.54 8.43
CA ILE A 70 20.87 -20.19 8.20
C ILE A 70 22.38 -20.25 8.42
N PRO A 71 23.22 -19.97 7.41
CA PRO A 71 24.66 -19.93 7.62
C PRO A 71 24.98 -18.84 8.67
N ALA A 72 25.86 -19.17 9.61
CA ALA A 72 26.35 -18.23 10.61
C ALA A 72 26.95 -16.95 10.00
N PRO A 73 27.06 -15.87 10.80
CA PRO A 73 25.97 -15.05 11.33
C PRO A 73 25.34 -14.15 10.25
N ILE A 74 24.02 -13.95 10.30
CA ILE A 74 23.32 -13.04 9.37
C ILE A 74 23.49 -11.57 9.78
N THR A 75 23.55 -10.69 8.80
CA THR A 75 23.50 -9.23 9.02
C THR A 75 22.07 -8.77 9.23
N ILE A 76 21.89 -7.50 9.66
CA ILE A 76 20.58 -6.85 9.68
C ILE A 76 19.87 -6.94 8.32
N PHE A 77 20.57 -6.77 7.20
CA PHE A 77 19.97 -6.87 5.87
C PHE A 77 19.49 -8.29 5.56
N GLY A 78 20.25 -9.30 5.98
CA GLY A 78 19.84 -10.70 5.91
C GLY A 78 18.58 -10.95 6.72
N ALA A 79 18.53 -10.43 7.95
CA ALA A 79 17.36 -10.56 8.82
C ALA A 79 16.11 -9.86 8.25
N LEU A 80 16.25 -8.63 7.76
CA LEU A 80 15.17 -7.87 7.10
C LEU A 80 14.66 -8.58 5.83
N PHE A 81 15.56 -9.21 5.07
CA PHE A 81 15.19 -9.98 3.89
C PHE A 81 14.38 -11.23 4.28
N ILE A 82 14.87 -12.02 5.25
CA ILE A 82 14.20 -13.22 5.76
C ILE A 82 12.81 -12.87 6.30
N ASN A 83 12.69 -11.86 7.14
CA ASN A 83 11.41 -11.44 7.72
C ASN A 83 10.42 -11.00 6.65
N GLY A 84 10.86 -10.26 5.63
CA GLY A 84 9.98 -9.91 4.52
C GLY A 84 9.53 -11.12 3.70
N LYS A 85 10.35 -12.16 3.56
CA LYS A 85 9.93 -13.42 2.92
C LYS A 85 8.90 -14.16 3.76
N VAL A 86 9.06 -14.21 5.09
CA VAL A 86 8.05 -14.75 6.02
C VAL A 86 6.71 -14.01 5.87
N LEU A 87 6.76 -12.69 5.64
CA LEU A 87 5.58 -11.84 5.47
C LEU A 87 5.03 -11.78 4.03
N GLY A 88 5.68 -12.43 3.06
CA GLY A 88 5.28 -12.37 1.65
C GLY A 88 5.50 -11.01 0.97
N LEU A 89 6.43 -10.18 1.48
CA LEU A 89 6.72 -8.85 0.97
C LEU A 89 7.75 -8.88 -0.17
N SER A 90 7.40 -8.30 -1.32
CA SER A 90 8.31 -8.05 -2.43
C SER A 90 9.11 -6.76 -2.21
N CYS A 91 10.43 -6.86 -2.03
CA CYS A 91 11.34 -5.72 -1.89
C CYS A 91 10.95 -4.70 -0.79
N PHE A 92 11.74 -3.62 -0.62
CA PHE A 92 11.31 -2.45 0.15
C PHE A 92 10.40 -1.61 -0.77
N SER A 93 9.11 -1.96 -0.82
CA SER A 93 8.14 -1.22 -1.65
C SER A 93 8.05 0.25 -1.20
N GLN A 94 8.11 1.16 -2.15
CA GLN A 94 7.94 2.61 -1.93
C GLN A 94 6.47 3.06 -2.04
N VAL A 95 5.53 2.12 -2.20
CA VAL A 95 4.10 2.43 -2.25
C VAL A 95 3.47 2.15 -0.90
N ALA A 96 2.90 3.20 -0.29
CA ALA A 96 2.18 3.08 0.97
C ALA A 96 0.95 2.18 0.80
N THR A 97 0.84 1.15 1.64
CA THR A 97 -0.28 0.20 1.65
C THR A 97 -0.57 -0.24 3.08
N ARG A 98 -1.63 -1.01 3.28
CA ARG A 98 -1.91 -1.69 4.55
C ARG A 98 -1.31 -3.08 4.52
N SER A 99 -0.87 -3.58 5.67
CA SER A 99 -0.41 -4.96 5.79
C SER A 99 -1.60 -5.92 5.67
N SER A 100 -1.34 -7.12 5.17
CA SER A 100 -2.34 -8.20 5.13
C SER A 100 -2.36 -8.98 6.46
N PRO A 101 -3.50 -9.57 6.87
CA PRO A 101 -3.53 -10.46 8.01
C PRO A 101 -2.49 -11.59 7.90
N ALA A 102 -1.78 -11.87 8.99
CA ALA A 102 -0.78 -12.93 9.01
C ALA A 102 -1.42 -14.33 9.00
N SER A 103 -0.77 -15.25 8.29
CA SER A 103 -1.06 -16.68 8.36
C SER A 103 -0.65 -17.26 9.72
N PRO A 104 -1.27 -18.35 10.21
CA PRO A 104 -0.96 -18.92 11.53
C PRO A 104 0.51 -19.32 11.75
N ASP A 105 1.23 -19.65 10.68
CA ASP A 105 2.66 -20.02 10.66
C ASP A 105 3.61 -18.83 10.82
N VAL A 106 3.12 -17.59 10.74
CA VAL A 106 3.94 -16.40 10.96
C VAL A 106 4.28 -16.24 12.46
N PRO A 107 5.57 -16.06 12.82
CA PRO A 107 6.01 -15.80 14.19
C PRO A 107 5.31 -14.60 14.82
N LEU A 108 4.99 -14.69 16.12
CA LEU A 108 4.20 -13.67 16.84
C LEU A 108 4.78 -12.25 16.74
N SER A 109 6.10 -12.12 16.83
CA SER A 109 6.83 -10.86 16.71
C SER A 109 6.68 -10.16 15.36
N LEU A 110 6.41 -10.92 14.29
CA LEU A 110 6.22 -10.39 12.94
C LEU A 110 4.76 -10.18 12.57
N ARG A 111 3.81 -10.74 13.32
CA ARG A 111 2.38 -10.56 13.01
C ARG A 111 2.03 -9.07 12.99
N PRO A 112 1.21 -8.63 12.02
CA PRO A 112 0.85 -7.23 11.87
C PRO A 112 0.04 -6.77 13.08
N THR A 113 0.31 -5.56 13.53
CA THR A 113 -0.45 -4.88 14.58
C THR A 113 -1.77 -4.33 14.02
N ALA A 114 -2.66 -3.87 14.90
CA ALA A 114 -3.86 -3.16 14.48
C ALA A 114 -3.51 -1.90 13.65
N THR A 115 -2.45 -1.18 14.01
CA THR A 115 -1.96 0.00 13.29
C THR A 115 -1.59 -0.35 11.84
N GLN A 116 -0.82 -1.42 11.64
CA GLN A 116 -0.41 -1.89 10.31
C GLN A 116 -1.59 -2.35 9.44
N LEU A 117 -2.63 -2.93 10.05
CA LEU A 117 -3.84 -3.37 9.35
C LEU A 117 -4.77 -2.20 8.97
N LEU A 118 -4.72 -1.09 9.69
CA LEU A 118 -5.66 0.02 9.53
C LEU A 118 -5.06 1.25 8.82
N THR A 119 -3.76 1.45 8.93
CA THR A 119 -3.06 2.66 8.46
C THR A 119 -2.22 2.36 7.21
N LEU A 120 -2.32 3.23 6.19
CA LEU A 120 -1.44 3.17 5.01
C LEU A 120 -0.02 3.56 5.42
N HIS A 121 0.97 2.73 5.12
CA HIS A 121 2.37 2.97 5.45
C HIS A 121 3.31 2.24 4.47
N LEU A 122 4.59 2.61 4.47
CA LEU A 122 5.59 1.84 3.74
C LEU A 122 5.88 0.53 4.47
N THR A 123 5.48 -0.59 3.85
CA THR A 123 5.60 -1.94 4.44
C THR A 123 7.05 -2.41 4.63
N GLY A 124 8.05 -1.60 4.25
CA GLY A 124 9.44 -1.83 4.61
C GLY A 124 9.64 -1.96 6.12
N ILE A 125 8.90 -1.20 6.93
CA ILE A 125 8.98 -1.24 8.40
C ILE A 125 8.47 -2.57 8.98
N ASP A 126 7.59 -3.29 8.27
CA ASP A 126 7.00 -4.56 8.74
C ASP A 126 8.05 -5.64 8.98
N ARG A 127 9.22 -5.50 8.34
CA ARG A 127 10.36 -6.42 8.39
C ARG A 127 11.07 -6.44 9.75
N PHE A 128 10.86 -5.43 10.60
CA PHE A 128 11.44 -5.38 11.93
C PHE A 128 10.56 -6.19 12.92
N PRO A 129 11.13 -7.07 13.76
CA PRO A 129 10.36 -7.90 14.68
C PRO A 129 9.92 -7.15 15.95
N PHE A 130 9.73 -5.83 15.87
CA PHE A 130 9.42 -4.97 17.02
C PHE A 130 8.05 -4.32 16.82
N PRO A 131 6.93 -4.94 17.29
CA PRO A 131 5.58 -4.39 17.13
C PRO A 131 5.47 -2.92 17.54
N LYS A 132 6.08 -2.55 18.69
CA LYS A 132 6.04 -1.18 19.20
C LYS A 132 6.78 -0.19 18.29
N MET A 133 7.96 -0.56 17.79
CA MET A 133 8.72 0.25 16.84
C MET A 133 7.95 0.49 15.55
N ARG A 134 7.30 -0.55 15.01
CA ARG A 134 6.48 -0.46 13.80
C ARG A 134 5.30 0.50 14.01
N ASP A 135 4.60 0.36 15.11
CA ASP A 135 3.48 1.24 15.48
C ASP A 135 3.93 2.69 15.63
N ASN A 136 5.02 2.92 16.35
CA ASN A 136 5.57 4.26 16.57
C ASN A 136 6.03 4.89 15.25
N TYR A 137 6.71 4.14 14.39
CA TYR A 137 7.14 4.60 13.08
C TYR A 137 5.95 5.02 12.20
N ILE A 138 4.90 4.19 12.15
CA ILE A 138 3.69 4.48 11.36
C ILE A 138 2.96 5.71 11.91
N ASN A 139 2.78 5.79 13.23
CA ASN A 139 2.06 6.90 13.86
C ASN A 139 2.84 8.24 13.76
N MET A 140 4.17 8.18 13.65
CA MET A 140 5.04 9.35 13.51
C MET A 140 5.48 9.59 12.06
N GLY A 141 4.89 8.91 11.05
CA GLY A 141 5.36 8.96 9.65
C GLY A 141 5.43 10.36 9.04
N GLY A 142 4.68 11.34 9.54
CA GLY A 142 4.79 12.74 9.11
C GLY A 142 5.98 13.53 9.71
N LEU A 143 6.68 12.96 10.69
CA LEU A 143 7.82 13.55 11.41
C LEU A 143 9.14 12.83 11.13
N ILE A 144 9.06 11.57 10.71
CA ILE A 144 10.24 10.76 10.41
C ILE A 144 10.66 11.04 8.96
N ASP A 145 11.91 11.45 8.78
CA ASP A 145 12.54 11.42 7.47
C ASP A 145 12.91 9.96 7.13
N GLU A 146 12.17 9.37 6.19
CA GLU A 146 12.33 7.98 5.79
C GLU A 146 13.70 7.71 5.13
N GLU A 147 14.25 8.69 4.42
CA GLU A 147 15.57 8.59 3.77
C GLU A 147 16.67 8.65 4.82
N ASP A 148 16.57 9.53 5.82
CA ASP A 148 17.53 9.61 6.92
C ASP A 148 17.51 8.35 7.81
N PHE A 149 16.31 7.80 8.08
CA PHE A 149 16.17 6.52 8.75
C PHE A 149 16.82 5.38 7.94
N SER A 150 16.53 5.32 6.64
CA SER A 150 17.09 4.31 5.73
C SER A 150 18.60 4.44 5.63
N LEU A 151 19.13 5.65 5.49
CA LEU A 151 20.57 5.94 5.44
C LEU A 151 21.28 5.36 6.67
N ASP A 152 20.74 5.58 7.87
CA ASP A 152 21.32 5.06 9.10
C ASP A 152 21.26 3.53 9.17
N ILE A 153 20.17 2.92 8.69
CA ILE A 153 20.06 1.46 8.58
C ILE A 153 21.10 0.89 7.61
N PHE A 154 21.30 1.52 6.44
CA PHE A 154 22.15 0.99 5.36
C PHE A 154 23.64 1.26 5.54
N THR A 155 23.99 2.40 6.13
CA THR A 155 25.37 2.93 6.04
C THR A 155 26.04 3.13 7.39
N LYS A 156 25.30 3.01 8.50
CA LYS A 156 25.82 3.23 9.85
C LYS A 156 25.56 2.01 10.74
N PRO A 157 26.28 1.89 11.88
CA PRO A 157 25.93 0.88 12.88
C PRO A 157 24.48 1.07 13.35
N SER A 158 23.63 0.08 13.07
CA SER A 158 22.19 0.09 13.37
C SER A 158 21.79 -1.06 14.27
N PHE A 159 21.82 -2.29 13.76
CA PHE A 159 21.63 -3.51 14.54
C PHE A 159 22.63 -4.59 14.12
N ASP A 160 23.16 -5.30 15.11
CA ASP A 160 23.78 -6.60 14.92
C ASP A 160 22.79 -7.72 15.24
N ILE A 161 23.00 -8.90 14.67
CA ILE A 161 22.19 -10.09 14.99
C ILE A 161 23.07 -11.06 15.77
N LYS A 162 22.56 -11.56 16.90
CA LYS A 162 23.21 -12.61 17.69
C LYS A 162 23.55 -13.81 16.77
N PRO A 163 24.76 -14.37 16.83
CA PRO A 163 25.10 -15.57 16.05
C PRO A 163 24.09 -16.70 16.32
N GLY A 164 23.51 -17.24 15.24
CA GLY A 164 22.46 -18.28 15.33
C GLY A 164 21.07 -17.80 15.77
N GLY A 165 20.92 -16.51 16.04
CA GLY A 165 19.63 -15.90 16.40
C GLY A 165 18.67 -15.88 15.20
N PRO A 166 17.39 -16.28 15.37
CA PRO A 166 16.42 -16.20 14.30
C PRO A 166 16.08 -14.74 13.96
N ALA A 167 15.90 -14.44 12.67
CA ALA A 167 15.62 -13.08 12.19
C ALA A 167 14.34 -12.47 12.80
N TRP A 168 13.36 -13.29 13.15
CA TRP A 168 12.10 -12.87 13.74
C TRP A 168 12.14 -12.77 15.27
N ASP A 169 13.20 -13.20 15.94
CA ASP A 169 13.29 -13.10 17.40
C ASP A 169 13.80 -11.71 17.80
N PRO A 170 12.99 -10.87 18.48
CA PRO A 170 13.41 -9.54 18.90
C PRO A 170 14.67 -9.56 19.77
N ASP A 171 14.85 -10.59 20.60
CA ASP A 171 15.98 -10.72 21.51
C ASP A 171 17.28 -11.07 20.77
N ALA A 172 17.21 -11.49 19.50
CA ALA A 172 18.37 -11.70 18.66
C ALA A 172 18.95 -10.41 18.09
N TRP A 173 18.22 -9.29 18.13
CA TRP A 173 18.63 -8.03 17.53
C TRP A 173 19.29 -7.14 18.59
N ILE A 174 20.56 -6.79 18.35
CA ILE A 174 21.38 -5.98 19.25
C ILE A 174 21.47 -4.57 18.63
N PRO A 175 20.71 -3.58 19.13
CA PRO A 175 20.79 -2.23 18.59
C PRO A 175 22.13 -1.57 18.95
N ALA A 176 22.72 -0.88 17.97
CA ALA A 176 23.89 -0.05 18.19
C ALA A 176 23.52 1.16 19.07
N LYS A 177 24.44 1.56 19.96
CA LYS A 177 24.23 2.71 20.85
C LYS A 177 23.92 4.00 20.07
N SER A 178 24.69 4.27 19.01
CA SER A 178 24.48 5.42 18.13
C SER A 178 23.11 5.44 17.45
N PHE A 179 22.58 4.25 17.13
CA PHE A 179 21.25 4.12 16.56
C PHE A 179 20.17 4.44 17.60
N LEU A 180 20.30 3.93 18.82
CA LEU A 180 19.36 4.24 19.91
C LEU A 180 19.40 5.71 20.34
N GLU A 181 20.56 6.35 20.30
CA GLU A 181 20.67 7.79 20.63
C GLU A 181 19.79 8.65 19.71
N LYS A 182 19.65 8.26 18.43
CA LYS A 182 18.83 8.99 17.45
C LYS A 182 17.41 8.45 17.32
N TRP A 183 17.24 7.13 17.23
CA TRP A 183 15.97 6.47 16.91
C TRP A 183 15.34 5.73 18.10
N GLY A 184 15.94 5.78 19.29
CA GLY A 184 15.48 5.05 20.47
C GLY A 184 14.08 5.45 20.94
N PHE A 185 13.58 6.63 20.55
CA PHE A 185 12.20 7.04 20.79
C PHE A 185 11.18 6.13 20.09
N LEU A 186 11.56 5.44 19.01
CA LEU A 186 10.72 4.44 18.36
C LEU A 186 10.54 3.18 19.21
N MET A 187 11.45 2.90 20.14
CA MET A 187 11.44 1.66 20.93
C MET A 187 10.64 1.78 22.25
N GLN A 188 10.10 2.96 22.56
CA GLN A 188 9.38 3.28 23.81
C GLN A 188 7.88 3.05 23.70
#